data_AF-A0A357V9W6-F1
#
_entry.id   AF-A0A357V9W6-F1
#
_cell.length_a   1.000
_cell.length_b   1.000
_cell.length_c   1.000
_cell.angle_alpha   90.00
_cell.angle_beta   90.00
_cell.angle_gamma   90.00
#
_symmetry.space_group_name_H-M   'P 1'
#
loop_
_entity.id
_entity.type
_entity.pdbx_description
1 polymer ?
#
loop_
_entity_poly.entity_id
_entity_poly.type
_entity_poly.pdbx_seq_one_letter_code
_entity_poly.pdbx_strand_id
1 'polypeptide(L)'
;ALPLDIGSRIPMETTSMGHAYFAAAGPVEQDSILEQFKTHDPSRFKEVERTLRGAEKEYADKGYCTAVGIWEDDVNAVGVAVTLSNDVLAAFNCGGPSSRITEDSLPDLGARLADLAQHFQTADWVGQLPPRPYRGVQPT
;
A
#
# COMPACT_ATOMS: atom_id res chain seq x y z
N ALA A 1 5.99 2.94 -16.02
CA ALA A 1 6.23 3.22 -14.58
C ALA A 1 7.07 4.49 -14.32
N LEU A 2 6.44 5.57 -13.82
CA LEU A 2 7.12 6.75 -13.27
C LEU A 2 8.02 6.32 -12.09
N PRO A 3 9.26 6.82 -11.96
CA PRO A 3 10.05 6.55 -10.78
C PRO A 3 9.37 7.22 -9.58
N LEU A 4 8.90 6.41 -8.63
CA LEU A 4 8.45 6.90 -7.34
C LEU A 4 9.69 7.36 -6.56
N ASP A 5 9.76 8.65 -6.28
CA ASP A 5 10.76 9.25 -5.39
C ASP A 5 10.18 9.46 -3.99
N ILE A 6 11.05 9.70 -3.01
CA ILE A 6 10.66 10.02 -1.64
C ILE A 6 9.74 11.26 -1.66
N GLY A 7 8.55 11.12 -1.05
CA GLY A 7 7.54 12.19 -1.00
C GLY A 7 6.54 12.17 -2.16
N SER A 8 6.66 11.23 -3.10
CA SER A 8 5.65 11.01 -4.15
C SER A 8 4.29 10.63 -3.55
N ARG A 9 3.21 11.08 -4.19
CA ARG A 9 1.83 10.71 -3.84
C ARG A 9 1.31 9.71 -4.86
N ILE A 10 0.67 8.65 -4.39
CA ILE A 10 0.03 7.65 -5.23
C ILE A 10 -1.44 7.47 -4.82
N PRO A 11 -2.34 7.17 -5.77
CA PRO A 11 -3.76 6.95 -5.48
C PRO A 11 -3.97 5.74 -4.57
N MET A 12 -4.87 5.87 -3.59
CA MET A 12 -5.11 4.80 -2.61
C MET A 12 -5.95 3.68 -3.21
N GLU A 13 -6.92 4.04 -4.07
CA GLU A 13 -7.92 3.17 -4.63
C GLU A 13 -7.44 2.31 -5.81
N THR A 14 -6.28 2.63 -6.39
CA THR A 14 -5.72 1.88 -7.53
C THR A 14 -4.35 1.26 -7.26
N THR A 15 -3.77 1.45 -6.07
CA THR A 15 -2.45 0.91 -5.73
C THR A 15 -2.54 -0.18 -4.67
N SER A 16 -1.68 -1.20 -4.79
CA SER A 16 -1.61 -2.29 -3.81
C SER A 16 -1.27 -1.80 -2.40
N MET A 17 -0.47 -0.73 -2.29
CA MET A 17 -0.11 -0.09 -1.04
C MET A 17 -1.32 0.57 -0.37
N GLY A 18 -2.12 1.30 -1.14
CA GLY A 18 -3.34 1.93 -0.65
C GLY A 18 -4.40 0.92 -0.24
N HIS A 19 -4.55 -0.16 -1.03
CA HIS A 19 -5.40 -1.29 -0.71
C HIS A 19 -5.01 -1.96 0.60
N ALA A 20 -3.71 -2.25 0.80
CA ALA A 20 -3.21 -2.85 2.03
C ALA A 20 -3.40 -1.94 3.24
N TYR A 21 -3.13 -0.64 3.09
CA TYR A 21 -3.39 0.35 4.14
C TYR A 21 -4.85 0.35 4.55
N PHE A 22 -5.77 0.50 3.58
CA PHE A 22 -7.20 0.53 3.85
C PHE A 22 -7.68 -0.77 4.53
N ALA A 23 -7.19 -1.92 4.05
CA ALA A 23 -7.57 -3.22 4.59
C ALA A 23 -7.15 -3.42 6.05
N ALA A 24 -6.03 -2.83 6.47
CA ALA A 24 -5.52 -2.92 7.83
C ALA A 24 -5.97 -1.75 8.74
N ALA A 25 -6.48 -0.66 8.17
CA ALA A 25 -6.95 0.49 8.92
C ALA A 25 -8.14 0.12 9.82
N GLY A 26 -8.23 0.80 10.97
CA GLY A 26 -9.37 0.65 11.86
C GLY A 26 -10.67 1.21 11.24
N PRO A 27 -11.86 0.78 11.71
CA PRO A 27 -13.13 1.14 11.09
C PRO A 27 -13.36 2.66 11.00
N VAL A 28 -12.94 3.41 12.03
CA VAL A 28 -13.05 4.88 12.04
C VAL A 28 -12.22 5.52 10.93
N GLU A 29 -11.02 5.00 10.68
CA GLU A 29 -10.14 5.51 9.64
C GLU A 29 -10.63 5.11 8.24
N GLN A 30 -11.09 3.87 8.07
CA GLN A 30 -11.72 3.42 6.84
C GLN A 30 -12.93 4.27 6.46
N ASP A 31 -13.82 4.55 7.42
CA ASP A 31 -15.01 5.40 7.18
C ASP A 31 -14.60 6.83 6.80
N SER A 32 -13.58 7.38 7.48
CA SER A 32 -13.01 8.69 7.13
C SER A 32 -12.45 8.74 5.71
N ILE A 33 -11.74 7.69 5.29
CA ILE A 33 -11.19 7.57 3.93
C ILE A 33 -12.34 7.51 2.90
N LEU A 34 -13.34 6.68 3.14
CA LEU A 34 -14.49 6.54 2.22
C LEU A 34 -15.30 7.83 2.10
N GLU A 35 -15.52 8.55 3.20
CA GLU A 35 -16.23 9.84 3.16
C GLU A 35 -15.41 10.92 2.41
N GLN A 36 -14.08 10.90 2.49
CA GLN A 36 -13.24 11.77 1.67
C GLN A 36 -13.40 11.47 0.17
N PHE A 37 -13.37 10.20 -0.24
CA PHE A 37 -13.63 9.82 -1.63
C PHE A 37 -15.02 10.23 -2.11
N LYS A 38 -16.04 9.97 -1.29
CA LYS A 38 -17.43 10.34 -1.58
C LYS A 38 -17.61 11.84 -1.74
N THR A 39 -16.91 12.64 -0.94
CA THR A 39 -16.95 14.11 -1.02
C THR A 39 -16.21 14.63 -2.24
N HIS A 40 -15.06 14.03 -2.58
CA HIS A 40 -14.22 14.49 -3.67
C HIS A 40 -14.75 14.09 -5.06
N ASP A 41 -15.18 12.83 -5.21
CA ASP A 41 -15.74 12.30 -6.45
C ASP A 41 -16.93 11.34 -6.16
N PRO A 42 -18.14 11.91 -5.94
CA PRO A 42 -19.34 11.12 -5.71
C PRO A 42 -19.68 10.17 -6.87
N SER A 43 -19.25 10.49 -8.10
CA SER A 43 -19.60 9.73 -9.30
C SER A 43 -18.87 8.39 -9.35
N ARG A 44 -17.61 8.35 -8.88
CA ARG A 44 -16.78 7.14 -8.80
C ARG A 44 -16.86 6.44 -7.44
N PHE A 45 -17.47 7.06 -6.44
CA PHE A 45 -17.50 6.55 -5.06
C PHE A 45 -17.91 5.07 -4.95
N LYS A 46 -18.96 4.65 -5.66
CA LYS A 46 -19.44 3.25 -5.58
C LYS A 46 -18.45 2.24 -6.13
N GLU A 47 -17.65 2.63 -7.11
CA GLU A 47 -16.56 1.81 -7.64
C GLU A 47 -15.42 1.74 -6.63
N VAL A 48 -14.97 2.90 -6.12
CA VAL A 48 -13.90 2.99 -5.13
C VAL A 48 -14.22 2.22 -3.86
N GLU A 49 -15.43 2.38 -3.32
CA GLU A 49 -15.93 1.66 -2.15
C GLU A 49 -15.87 0.14 -2.39
N ARG A 50 -16.32 -0.33 -3.55
CA ARG A 50 -16.24 -1.75 -3.91
C ARG A 50 -14.80 -2.26 -3.95
N THR A 51 -13.90 -1.50 -4.57
CA THR A 51 -12.49 -1.87 -4.70
C THR A 51 -11.82 -1.97 -3.32
N LEU A 52 -11.98 -0.95 -2.48
CA LEU A 52 -11.36 -0.91 -1.16
C LEU A 52 -11.94 -1.98 -0.21
N ARG A 53 -13.26 -2.20 -0.23
CA ARG A 53 -13.88 -3.29 0.55
C ARG A 53 -13.50 -4.68 -0.01
N GLY A 54 -13.25 -4.79 -1.32
CA GLY A 54 -12.71 -6.01 -1.93
C GLY A 54 -11.29 -6.32 -1.45
N ALA A 55 -10.46 -5.28 -1.29
CA ALA A 55 -9.11 -5.40 -0.76
C ALA A 55 -9.08 -5.94 0.68
N GLU A 56 -10.06 -5.58 1.54
CA GLU A 56 -10.16 -6.16 2.89
C GLU A 56 -10.27 -7.68 2.85
N LYS A 57 -11.09 -8.21 1.95
CA LYS A 57 -11.25 -9.64 1.79
C LYS A 57 -9.97 -10.29 1.27
N GLU A 58 -9.35 -9.70 0.24
CA GLU A 58 -8.09 -10.22 -0.30
C GLU A 58 -7.00 -10.25 0.78
N TYR A 59 -6.89 -9.18 1.57
CA TYR A 59 -5.93 -9.07 2.65
C TYR A 59 -6.18 -10.08 3.76
N ALA A 60 -7.44 -10.30 4.15
CA ALA A 60 -7.80 -11.30 5.15
C ALA A 60 -7.46 -12.73 4.68
N ASP A 61 -7.63 -13.01 3.39
CA ASP A 61 -7.39 -14.33 2.82
C ASP A 61 -5.89 -14.61 2.58
N LYS A 62 -5.11 -13.61 2.17
CA LYS A 62 -3.73 -13.78 1.69
C LYS A 62 -2.65 -13.14 2.56
N GLY A 63 -3.00 -12.17 3.39
CA GLY A 63 -2.06 -11.31 4.14
C GLY A 63 -1.41 -10.19 3.30
N TYR A 64 -1.84 -9.99 2.06
CA TYR A 64 -1.37 -8.92 1.17
C TYR A 64 -2.47 -8.59 0.13
N CYS A 65 -2.39 -7.40 -0.46
CA CYS A 65 -3.26 -6.98 -1.58
C CYS A 65 -2.49 -6.97 -2.90
N THR A 66 -3.22 -7.14 -4.01
CA THR A 66 -2.65 -7.05 -5.36
C THR A 66 -3.22 -5.86 -6.14
N ALA A 67 -2.40 -5.28 -7.03
CA ALA A 67 -2.85 -4.32 -8.02
C ALA A 67 -2.24 -4.70 -9.38
N VAL A 68 -3.09 -5.15 -10.30
CA VAL A 68 -2.70 -5.64 -11.63
C VAL A 68 -3.20 -4.68 -12.69
N GLY A 69 -2.31 -3.88 -13.28
CA GLY A 69 -2.67 -2.94 -14.33
C GLY A 69 -3.67 -1.84 -13.92
N ILE A 70 -3.95 -1.70 -12.61
CA ILE A 70 -5.04 -0.84 -12.12
C ILE A 70 -4.59 0.62 -11.99
N TRP A 71 -3.39 0.84 -11.46
CA TRP A 71 -2.83 2.19 -11.35
C TRP A 71 -2.29 2.68 -12.69
N GLU A 72 -1.44 1.86 -13.31
CA GLU A 72 -0.92 2.01 -14.66
C GLU A 72 -1.04 0.63 -15.33
N ASP A 73 -1.48 0.59 -16.58
CA ASP A 73 -1.77 -0.65 -17.32
C ASP A 73 -0.54 -1.57 -17.46
N ASP A 74 0.65 -0.98 -17.48
CA ASP A 74 1.94 -1.67 -17.56
C ASP A 74 2.57 -1.99 -16.20
N VAL A 75 1.85 -1.84 -15.08
CA VAL A 75 2.39 -2.06 -13.72
C VAL A 75 1.59 -3.10 -12.93
N ASN A 76 2.31 -4.07 -12.39
CA ASN A 76 1.80 -4.99 -11.38
C ASN A 76 2.52 -4.78 -10.05
N ALA A 77 1.78 -4.89 -8.95
CA ALA A 77 2.32 -4.74 -7.60
C ALA A 77 1.57 -5.57 -6.56
N VAL A 78 2.27 -5.88 -5.47
CA VAL A 78 1.70 -6.37 -4.21
C VAL A 78 1.92 -5.34 -3.11
N GLY A 79 1.11 -5.38 -2.05
CA GLY A 79 1.20 -4.47 -0.91
C GLY A 79 0.81 -5.15 0.39
N VAL A 80 1.49 -4.78 1.48
CA VAL A 80 1.23 -5.30 2.82
C VAL A 80 1.23 -4.17 3.84
N ALA A 81 0.36 -4.22 4.84
CA ALA A 81 0.37 -3.24 5.92
C ALA A 81 1.42 -3.59 6.97
N VAL A 82 1.98 -2.56 7.61
CA VAL A 82 2.93 -2.71 8.71
C VAL A 82 2.62 -1.70 9.80
N THR A 83 2.70 -2.15 11.05
CA THR A 83 2.62 -1.27 12.22
C THR A 83 4.01 -0.82 12.64
N LEU A 84 4.21 0.49 12.72
CA LEU A 84 5.45 1.09 13.24
C LEU A 84 5.41 1.15 14.78
N SER A 85 6.55 1.44 15.39
CA SER A 85 6.75 1.41 16.85
C SER A 85 5.87 2.32 17.70
N ASN A 86 5.20 3.29 17.08
CA ASN A 86 4.29 4.23 17.71
C ASN A 86 2.83 3.94 17.32
N ASP A 87 2.53 2.67 17.00
CA ASP A 87 1.24 2.19 16.51
C ASP A 87 0.76 2.87 15.22
N VAL A 88 1.66 3.56 14.51
CA VAL A 88 1.34 4.18 13.22
C VAL A 88 1.25 3.09 12.17
N LEU A 89 0.10 3.05 11.50
CA LEU A 89 -0.10 2.22 10.34
C LEU A 89 0.67 2.79 9.14
N ALA A 90 1.39 1.92 8.46
CA ALA A 90 2.03 2.18 7.18
C ALA A 90 1.81 0.96 6.26
N ALA A 91 2.34 1.03 5.05
CA ALA A 91 2.31 -0.09 4.11
C ALA A 91 3.60 -0.17 3.31
N PHE A 92 4.03 -1.39 3.02
CA PHE A 92 5.05 -1.68 2.02
C PHE A 92 4.40 -2.10 0.72
N ASN A 93 5.10 -1.88 -0.39
CA ASN A 93 4.76 -2.45 -1.67
C ASN A 93 5.99 -3.01 -2.39
N CYS A 94 5.73 -3.89 -3.34
CA CYS A 94 6.73 -4.30 -4.31
C CYS A 94 6.03 -4.41 -5.67
N GLY A 95 6.54 -3.70 -6.66
CA GLY A 95 5.91 -3.63 -7.98
C GLY A 95 6.83 -3.05 -9.04
N GLY A 96 6.37 -3.11 -10.29
CA GLY A 96 7.16 -2.74 -11.44
C GLY A 96 6.49 -3.15 -12.76
N PRO A 97 7.21 -3.05 -13.88
CA PRO A 97 6.67 -3.35 -15.20
C PRO A 97 6.09 -4.76 -15.26
N SER A 98 4.87 -4.90 -15.80
CA SER A 98 4.15 -6.18 -15.95
C SER A 98 4.89 -7.19 -16.82
N SER A 99 5.79 -6.71 -17.70
CA SER A 99 6.74 -7.53 -18.47
C SER A 99 7.79 -8.25 -17.63
N ARG A 100 8.02 -7.81 -16.38
CA ARG A 100 8.96 -8.43 -15.42
C ARG A 100 8.25 -9.02 -14.21
N ILE A 101 7.21 -8.35 -13.72
CA ILE A 101 6.37 -8.82 -12.62
C ILE A 101 5.04 -9.26 -13.23
N THR A 102 4.96 -10.51 -13.65
CA THR A 102 3.74 -11.08 -14.22
C THR A 102 2.71 -11.39 -13.13
N GLU A 103 1.43 -11.48 -13.50
CA GLU A 103 0.35 -11.85 -12.57
C GLU A 103 0.63 -13.18 -11.85
N ASP A 104 1.14 -14.17 -12.58
CA ASP A 104 1.49 -15.50 -12.03
C ASP A 104 2.59 -15.47 -10.96
N SER A 105 3.40 -14.40 -10.92
CA SER A 105 4.46 -14.22 -9.91
C SER A 105 4.00 -13.51 -8.64
N LEU A 106 2.83 -12.87 -8.66
CA LEU A 106 2.31 -12.12 -7.53
C LEU A 106 2.05 -12.97 -6.28
N PRO A 107 1.61 -14.24 -6.36
CA PRO A 107 1.47 -15.07 -5.18
C PRO A 107 2.79 -15.26 -4.40
N ASP A 108 3.88 -15.58 -5.10
CA ASP A 108 5.21 -15.72 -4.48
C ASP A 108 5.70 -14.37 -3.94
N LEU A 109 5.60 -13.31 -4.75
CA LEU A 109 6.05 -11.97 -4.36
C LEU A 109 5.28 -11.43 -3.14
N GLY A 110 3.97 -11.65 -3.12
CA GLY A 110 3.08 -11.26 -2.02
C GLY A 110 3.41 -11.98 -0.72
N ALA A 111 3.57 -13.32 -0.77
CA ALA A 111 3.97 -14.11 0.39
C ALA A 111 5.32 -13.65 0.96
N ARG A 112 6.32 -13.44 0.10
CA ARG A 112 7.65 -12.95 0.52
C ARG A 112 7.61 -11.55 1.12
N LEU A 113 6.74 -10.68 0.59
CA LEU A 113 6.56 -9.33 1.14
C LEU A 113 5.85 -9.38 2.51
N ALA A 114 4.88 -10.27 2.68
CA ALA A 114 4.22 -10.50 3.97
C ALA A 114 5.21 -11.04 5.02
N ASP A 115 6.05 -12.01 4.65
CA ASP A 115 7.13 -12.51 5.51
C ASP A 115 8.10 -11.38 5.91
N LEU A 116 8.47 -10.51 4.97
CA LEU A 116 9.32 -9.35 5.25
C LEU A 116 8.65 -8.40 6.25
N ALA A 117 7.36 -8.10 6.06
CA ALA A 117 6.59 -7.25 6.95
C ALA A 117 6.47 -7.83 8.36
N GLN A 118 6.30 -9.15 8.48
CA GLN A 118 6.30 -9.83 9.78
C GLN A 118 7.67 -9.70 10.45
N HIS A 119 8.76 -10.02 9.75
CA HIS A 119 10.12 -9.89 10.28
C HIS A 119 10.42 -8.44 10.71
N PHE A 120 10.03 -7.46 9.89
CA PHE A 120 10.17 -6.05 10.21
C PHE A 120 9.47 -5.72 11.54
N GLN A 121 8.21 -6.12 11.71
CA GLN A 121 7.43 -5.80 12.92
C GLN A 121 7.96 -6.50 14.18
N THR A 122 8.62 -7.64 14.04
CA THR A 122 9.26 -8.34 15.17
C THR A 122 10.66 -7.85 15.52
N ALA A 123 11.23 -6.94 14.73
CA ALA A 123 12.59 -6.50 14.93
C ALA A 123 12.70 -5.40 15.99
N ASP A 124 13.54 -5.62 16.99
CA ASP A 124 13.72 -4.73 18.16
C ASP A 124 14.14 -3.29 17.81
N TRP A 125 14.64 -3.05 16.59
CA TRP A 125 15.10 -1.72 16.15
C TRP A 125 13.99 -0.84 15.57
N VAL A 126 12.81 -1.40 15.25
CA VAL A 126 11.69 -0.59 14.74
C VAL A 126 11.28 0.38 15.85
N GLY A 127 11.46 1.69 15.59
CA GLY A 127 11.25 2.76 16.57
C GLY A 127 12.48 3.25 17.33
N GLN A 128 13.60 2.53 17.23
CA GLN A 128 14.86 2.93 17.86
C GLN A 128 15.79 3.68 16.90
N LEU A 129 15.39 3.84 15.64
CA LEU A 129 16.17 4.63 14.69
C LEU A 129 16.19 6.09 15.15
N PRO A 130 17.37 6.68 15.45
CA PRO A 130 17.44 8.11 15.67
C PRO A 130 16.90 8.82 14.43
N PRO A 131 16.17 9.94 14.57
CA PRO A 131 15.72 10.70 13.42
C PRO A 131 16.93 10.99 12.54
N ARG A 132 16.98 10.39 11.33
CA ARG A 132 18.03 10.74 10.38
C ARG A 132 17.84 12.22 10.08
N PRO A 133 18.87 13.07 10.22
CA PRO A 133 18.74 14.45 9.76
C PRO A 133 18.35 14.40 8.29
N TYR A 134 17.21 14.98 7.96
CA TYR A 134 16.77 15.13 6.58
C TYR A 134 17.85 15.92 5.83
N ARG A 135 18.67 15.23 5.03
CA ARG A 135 19.60 15.86 4.12
C ARG A 135 18.79 16.28 2.90
N GLY A 136 18.11 17.42 3.02
CA GLY A 136 17.49 18.05 1.87
C GLY A 136 18.54 18.24 0.78
N VAL A 137 18.21 17.86 -0.45
CA VAL A 137 18.92 18.33 -1.63
C VAL A 137 18.72 19.85 -1.65
N GLN A 138 19.81 20.62 -1.62
CA GLN A 138 19.69 22.06 -1.80
C GLN A 138 19.19 22.31 -3.23
N PRO A 139 18.15 23.14 -3.43
CA PRO A 139 17.73 23.52 -4.76
C PRO A 139 18.89 24.23 -5.47
N THR A 140 19.20 23.77 -6.68
CA THR A 140 20.17 24.39 -7.61
C THR A 140 19.66 25.71 -8.14
#